data_AF-A0A0D7CQ90-F1
#
_entry.id   AF-A0A0D7CQ90-F1
#
_cell.length_a   1.000
_cell.length_b   1.000
_cell.length_c   1.000
_cell.angle_alpha   90.00
_cell.angle_beta   90.00
_cell.angle_gamma   90.00
#
_symmetry.space_group_name_H-M   'P 1'
#
loop_
_entity.id
_entity.type
_entity.pdbx_description
1 polymer ?
#
loop_
_entity_poly.entity_id
_entity_poly.type
_entity_poly.pdbx_seq_one_letter_code
_entity_poly.pdbx_strand_id
1 'polypeptide(L)'
;MHSNTHLGISLDAMTHVAATVPHLDHACDTHYPWQTEDVLTERLAFRDGHLGVGDAPGLGVDLDRDRLAALHRRWREGDGTYRSRDDAAAMRVAEPGWVTPAVPRW
;
A
#
# COMPACT_ATOMS: atom_id res chain seq x y z
N MET A 1 -4.24 -13.58 1.24
CA MET A 1 -4.68 -12.17 1.39
C MET A 1 -4.01 -11.37 0.29
N HIS A 2 -4.77 -10.56 -0.46
CA HIS A 2 -4.23 -9.72 -1.53
C HIS A 2 -4.09 -8.28 -1.06
N SER A 3 -3.15 -7.53 -1.66
CA SER A 3 -2.98 -6.10 -1.42
C SER A 3 -2.67 -5.34 -2.70
N ASN A 4 -2.96 -4.04 -2.72
CA ASN A 4 -2.46 -3.10 -3.73
C ASN A 4 -1.38 -2.20 -3.09
N THR A 5 -0.90 -1.17 -3.78
CA THR A 5 -0.08 -0.11 -3.17
C THR A 5 -0.78 0.47 -1.93
N HIS A 6 -0.15 0.36 -0.76
CA HIS A 6 -0.74 0.74 0.53
C HIS A 6 0.32 1.32 1.49
N LEU A 7 -0.11 1.96 2.58
CA LEU A 7 0.77 2.51 3.63
C LEU A 7 0.63 1.70 4.94
N GLY A 8 1.24 2.19 6.02
CA GLY A 8 1.36 1.47 7.29
C GLY A 8 0.02 1.17 7.96
N ILE A 9 -0.98 2.06 7.86
CA ILE A 9 -2.33 1.82 8.44
C ILE A 9 -2.96 0.55 7.85
N SER A 10 -2.93 0.40 6.52
CA SER A 10 -3.48 -0.78 5.85
C SER A 10 -2.66 -2.03 6.15
N LEU A 11 -1.33 -1.91 6.20
CA LEU A 11 -0.45 -3.03 6.51
C LEU A 11 -0.72 -3.59 7.92
N ASP A 12 -0.89 -2.71 8.90
CA ASP A 12 -1.16 -3.11 10.27
C ASP A 12 -2.57 -3.73 10.40
N ALA A 13 -3.59 -3.11 9.81
CA ALA A 13 -4.93 -3.68 9.77
C ALA A 13 -4.96 -5.07 9.10
N MET A 14 -4.21 -5.25 8.00
CA MET A 14 -4.03 -6.55 7.35
C MET A 14 -3.33 -7.55 8.29
N THR A 15 -2.32 -7.11 9.03
CA THR A 15 -1.59 -7.96 9.99
C THR A 15 -2.50 -8.45 11.11
N HIS A 16 -3.34 -7.57 11.68
CA HIS A 16 -4.34 -7.96 12.69
C HIS A 16 -5.38 -8.94 12.15
N VAL A 17 -5.90 -8.72 10.93
CA VAL A 17 -6.83 -9.68 10.31
C VAL A 17 -6.13 -11.02 10.07
N ALA A 18 -4.92 -11.01 9.53
CA ALA A 18 -4.16 -12.23 9.26
C ALA A 18 -3.90 -13.06 10.52
N ALA A 19 -3.59 -12.41 11.64
CA ALA A 19 -3.33 -13.08 12.92
C ALA A 19 -4.56 -13.75 13.54
N THR A 20 -5.78 -13.42 13.08
CA THR A 20 -7.03 -13.91 13.67
C THR A 20 -7.79 -14.91 12.79
N VAL A 21 -7.32 -15.16 11.57
CA VAL A 21 -7.97 -16.08 10.62
C VAL A 21 -7.28 -17.46 10.68
N PRO A 22 -7.93 -18.51 11.21
CA PRO A 22 -7.27 -19.80 11.48
C PRO A 22 -6.79 -20.58 10.25
N HIS A 23 -7.29 -20.24 9.06
CA HIS A 23 -7.00 -20.95 7.79
C HIS A 23 -6.40 -20.02 6.73
N LEU A 24 -5.68 -18.98 7.17
CA LEU A 24 -4.87 -18.15 6.28
C LEU A 24 -3.48 -18.79 6.13
N ASP A 25 -3.44 -19.89 5.37
CA ASP A 25 -2.27 -20.79 5.35
C ASP A 25 -1.13 -20.31 4.42
N HIS A 26 -1.39 -19.28 3.62
CA HIS A 26 -0.42 -18.71 2.68
C HIS A 26 0.05 -17.32 3.15
N ALA A 27 1.29 -16.98 2.80
CA ALA A 27 1.83 -15.65 3.03
C ALA A 27 0.93 -14.57 2.40
N CYS A 28 0.79 -13.45 3.11
CA CYS A 28 0.02 -12.31 2.63
C CYS A 28 0.84 -11.50 1.62
N ASP A 29 0.21 -11.07 0.53
CA ASP A 29 0.84 -10.15 -0.41
C ASP A 29 0.98 -8.78 0.24
N THR A 30 2.14 -8.13 0.09
CA THR A 30 2.33 -6.74 0.48
C THR A 30 3.16 -5.99 -0.55
N HIS A 31 2.75 -4.75 -0.84
CA HIS A 31 3.52 -3.81 -1.66
C HIS A 31 4.41 -2.89 -0.82
N TYR A 32 4.45 -3.08 0.50
CA TYR A 32 5.16 -2.19 1.42
C TYR A 32 6.66 -1.99 1.13
N PRO A 33 7.41 -2.99 0.62
CA PRO A 33 8.80 -2.79 0.21
C PRO A 33 8.98 -1.75 -0.91
N TRP A 34 7.96 -1.53 -1.75
CA TRP A 34 8.00 -0.54 -2.83
C TRP A 34 7.71 0.89 -2.34
N GLN A 35 7.32 1.06 -1.07
CA GLN A 35 6.96 2.35 -0.51
C GLN A 35 8.15 2.96 0.23
N THR A 36 8.51 4.19 -0.15
CA THR A 36 9.55 4.99 0.54
C THR A 36 8.98 5.91 1.60
N GLU A 37 7.68 6.18 1.56
CA GLU A 37 6.98 7.12 2.44
C GLU A 37 5.86 6.43 3.23
N ASP A 38 5.46 7.02 4.35
CA ASP A 38 4.34 6.57 5.18
C ASP A 38 3.66 7.75 5.87
N VAL A 39 2.49 7.51 6.45
CA VAL A 39 1.75 8.44 7.32
C VAL A 39 1.93 8.12 8.80
N LEU A 40 2.60 7.01 9.15
CA LEU A 40 2.89 6.65 10.53
C LEU A 40 4.12 7.41 11.06
N THR A 41 4.18 7.62 12.38
CA THR A 41 5.37 8.16 13.08
C THR A 41 6.57 7.23 12.90
N GLU A 42 6.36 5.93 13.10
CA GLU A 42 7.33 4.86 12.90
C GLU A 42 6.83 3.89 11.82
N ARG A 43 7.73 3.46 10.92
CA ARG A 43 7.40 2.45 9.90
C ARG A 43 7.45 1.05 10.51
N LEU A 44 6.54 0.18 10.06
CA LEU A 44 6.50 -1.21 10.50
C LEU A 44 7.73 -1.97 9.98
N ALA A 45 8.39 -2.69 10.88
CA ALA A 45 9.63 -3.41 10.59
C ALA A 45 9.37 -4.90 10.38
N PHE A 46 9.76 -5.41 9.21
CA PHE A 46 9.75 -6.85 8.94
C PHE A 46 10.93 -7.54 9.62
N ARG A 47 10.70 -8.73 10.17
CA ARG A 47 11.74 -9.63 10.70
C ARG A 47 11.50 -11.03 10.14
N ASP A 48 12.51 -11.58 9.47
CA ASP A 48 12.44 -12.91 8.83
C ASP A 48 11.21 -13.09 7.91
N GLY A 49 10.77 -12.03 7.22
CA GLY A 49 9.58 -12.05 6.36
C GLY A 49 8.24 -11.86 7.07
N HIS A 50 8.24 -11.58 8.38
CA HIS A 50 7.04 -11.46 9.20
C HIS A 50 6.90 -10.07 9.83
N LEU A 51 5.65 -9.73 10.17
CA LEU A 51 5.30 -8.63 11.06
C LEU A 51 4.76 -9.20 12.37
N GLY A 52 5.17 -8.61 13.49
CA GLY A 52 4.62 -8.94 14.80
C GLY A 52 3.33 -8.14 15.06
N VAL A 53 2.38 -8.76 15.75
CA VAL A 53 1.24 -8.05 16.36
C VAL A 53 1.66 -7.62 17.76
N GLY A 54 1.59 -6.32 18.04
CA GLY A 54 1.91 -5.77 19.36
C GLY A 54 0.77 -5.89 20.37
N ASP A 55 1.06 -5.61 21.65
CA ASP A 55 0.08 -5.62 22.74
C ASP A 55 -0.66 -4.28 22.93
N ALA A 56 -0.32 -3.27 22.14
CA ALA A 56 -0.94 -1.95 22.22
C ALA A 56 -2.42 -2.01 21.76
N PRO A 57 -3.32 -1.21 22.37
CA PRO A 57 -4.73 -1.20 21.98
C PRO A 57 -4.94 -0.64 20.57
N GLY A 58 -6.01 -1.11 19.90
CA GLY A 58 -6.34 -0.70 18.54
C GLY A 58 -5.38 -1.30 17.52
N LEU A 59 -4.97 -0.49 16.53
CA LEU A 59 -3.94 -0.86 15.55
C LEU A 59 -2.51 -0.69 16.10
N GLY A 60 -2.33 -0.15 17.32
CA GLY A 60 -0.98 0.04 17.88
C GLY A 60 -0.04 0.94 17.07
N VAL A 61 -0.56 1.75 16.12
CA VAL A 61 0.20 2.69 15.30
C VAL A 61 -0.26 4.13 15.54
N ASP A 62 0.70 5.06 15.49
CA ASP A 62 0.46 6.49 15.63
C ASP A 62 0.60 7.23 14.31
N LEU A 63 -0.30 8.19 14.08
CA LEU A 63 -0.30 9.02 12.88
C LEU A 63 0.67 10.19 13.01
N ASP A 64 1.59 10.32 12.05
CA ASP A 64 2.38 11.53 11.85
C ASP A 64 1.57 12.53 11.02
N ARG A 65 1.08 13.57 11.69
CA ARG A 65 0.21 14.59 11.08
C ARG A 65 0.94 15.43 10.03
N ASP A 66 2.25 15.63 10.18
CA ASP A 66 3.04 16.41 9.22
C ASP A 66 3.28 15.61 7.95
N ARG A 67 3.60 14.31 8.07
CA ARG A 67 3.69 13.38 6.93
C ARG A 67 2.36 13.27 6.20
N LEU A 68 1.26 13.10 6.94
CA LEU A 68 -0.08 13.08 6.34
C LEU A 68 -0.38 14.38 5.58
N ALA A 69 -0.10 15.54 6.20
CA ALA A 69 -0.33 16.83 5.56
C ALA A 69 0.53 17.01 4.31
N ALA A 70 1.78 16.54 4.31
CA ALA A 70 2.66 16.58 3.14
C ALA A 70 2.13 15.72 1.98
N LEU A 71 1.76 14.48 2.24
CA LEU A 71 1.21 13.58 1.22
C LEU A 71 -0.14 14.07 0.70
N HIS A 72 -1.00 14.60 1.58
CA HIS A 72 -2.27 15.20 1.19
C HIS A 72 -2.08 16.45 0.32
N ARG A 73 -1.11 17.31 0.66
CA ARG A 73 -0.78 18.49 -0.12
C ARG A 73 -0.30 18.11 -1.52
N ARG A 74 0.60 17.13 -1.65
CA ARG A 74 1.04 16.59 -2.95
C ARG A 74 -0.16 16.12 -3.78
N TRP A 75 -1.08 15.38 -3.16
CA TRP A 75 -2.30 14.93 -3.83
C TRP A 75 -3.17 16.11 -4.27
N ARG A 76 -3.31 17.17 -3.46
CA ARG A 76 -4.12 18.36 -3.78
C ARG A 76 -3.51 19.20 -4.90
N GLU A 77 -2.21 19.49 -4.81
CA GLU A 77 -1.47 20.38 -5.72
C GLU A 77 -1.14 19.73 -7.06
N GLY A 78 -1.31 18.41 -7.20
CA GLY A 78 -1.18 17.73 -8.49
C GLY A 78 -2.13 18.31 -9.55
N ASP A 79 -1.68 18.31 -10.80
CA ASP A 79 -2.36 18.82 -12.00
C ASP A 79 -3.68 18.09 -12.38
N GLY A 80 -4.10 17.12 -11.57
CA GLY A 80 -5.30 16.31 -11.80
C GLY A 80 -5.05 15.00 -12.53
N THR A 81 -3.82 14.74 -12.99
CA THR A 81 -3.48 13.51 -13.71
C THR A 81 -3.67 12.25 -12.85
N TYR A 82 -3.34 12.32 -11.55
CA TYR A 82 -3.34 11.16 -10.65
C TYR A 82 -4.59 11.07 -9.74
N ARG A 83 -5.77 11.46 -10.25
CA ARG A 83 -7.03 11.36 -9.49
C ARG A 83 -7.62 9.96 -9.47
N SER A 84 -7.31 9.16 -10.49
CA SER A 84 -7.65 7.76 -10.62
C SER A 84 -6.42 6.98 -11.09
N ARG A 85 -6.32 5.71 -10.69
CA ARG A 85 -5.27 4.82 -11.21
C ARG A 85 -5.56 4.54 -12.70
N ASP A 86 -4.58 4.83 -13.55
CA ASP A 86 -4.60 4.47 -14.98
C ASP A 86 -3.21 3.98 -15.40
N ASP A 87 -2.98 2.68 -15.24
CA ASP A 87 -1.71 2.03 -15.61
C ASP A 87 -1.47 2.11 -17.12
N ALA A 88 -2.53 2.14 -17.94
CA ALA A 88 -2.40 2.22 -19.39
C ALA A 88 -1.95 3.62 -19.82
N ALA A 89 -2.38 4.69 -19.12
CA ALA A 89 -1.86 6.03 -19.34
C ALA A 89 -0.36 6.11 -19.03
N ALA A 90 0.08 5.48 -17.93
CA ALA A 90 1.51 5.39 -17.61
C ALA A 90 2.30 4.65 -18.71
N MET A 91 1.76 3.52 -19.23
CA MET A 91 2.36 2.80 -20.35
C MET A 91 2.45 3.66 -21.62
N ARG A 92 1.42 4.46 -21.91
CA ARG A 92 1.40 5.34 -23.09
C ARG A 92 2.46 6.45 -23.08
N VAL A 93 3.05 6.76 -21.92
CA VAL A 93 4.21 7.67 -21.86
C VAL A 93 5.43 7.06 -22.56
N ALA A 94 5.65 5.75 -22.40
CA ALA A 94 6.76 5.04 -23.03
C ALA A 94 6.39 4.52 -24.44
N GLU A 95 5.15 4.05 -24.61
CA GLU A 95 4.64 3.48 -25.85
C GLU A 95 3.33 4.18 -26.26
N PRO A 96 3.37 5.27 -27.06
CA PRO A 96 2.18 6.09 -27.34
C PRO A 96 0.98 5.34 -27.94
N GLY A 97 1.23 4.24 -28.67
CA GLY A 97 0.20 3.38 -29.25
C GLY A 97 -0.33 2.28 -28.32
N TRP A 98 0.08 2.25 -27.05
CA TRP A 98 -0.28 1.18 -26.13
C TRP A 98 -1.78 1.11 -25.85
N VAL A 99 -2.33 -0.09 -26.01
CA VAL A 99 -3.71 -0.46 -25.65
C VAL A 99 -3.69 -1.61 -24.65
N THR A 100 -4.61 -1.58 -23.69
CA THR A 100 -4.76 -2.69 -22.74
C THR A 100 -5.09 -3.97 -23.50
N PRO A 101 -4.28 -5.03 -23.39
CA PRO A 101 -4.54 -6.28 -24.09
C PRO A 101 -5.80 -6.96 -23.55
N ALA A 102 -6.48 -7.72 -24.40
CA ALA A 102 -7.55 -8.60 -23.96
C ALA A 102 -7.00 -9.68 -23.01
N VAL A 103 -7.83 -10.12 -22.06
CA VAL A 103 -7.51 -11.18 -21.10
C VAL A 103 -8.34 -12.43 -21.41
N PRO A 104 -7.73 -13.63 -21.53
CA PRO A 104 -6.30 -13.91 -21.41
C PRO A 104 -5.53 -13.43 -22.66
N ARG A 105 -4.28 -13.01 -22.44
CA ARG A 105 -3.38 -12.62 -23.55
C ARG A 105 -2.65 -13.82 -24.15
N TRP A 106 -2.42 -14.85 -23.34
CA TRP A 106 -1.75 -16.11 -23.67
C TRP A 106 -2.45 -17.27 -22.97
#